data_AF-A0A6S7KR85-F1
#
_entry.id   AF-A0A6S7KR85-F1
#
_cell.length_a   1.000
_cell.length_b   1.000
_cell.length_c   1.000
_cell.angle_alpha   90.00
_cell.angle_beta   90.00
_cell.angle_gamma   90.00
#
_symmetry.space_group_name_H-M   'P 1'
#
loop_
_entity.id
_entity.type
_entity.pdbx_description
1 polymer ?
#
loop_
_entity_poly.entity_id
_entity_poly.type
_entity_poly.pdbx_seq_one_letter_code
_entity_poly.pdbx_strand_id
1 'polypeptide(L)'
;QIISDLKLIPFWLVELSDDPNEALNTFIHLFTDIVDIYAHLKKFTIKAKLAPWLTERIRDLMNLRDAAKLEAKKSGFLSDWAVYRKLRNYVVKMNRDSKTIIFLKEPSTGSSHISQAEFRWLT
;
A
#
# COMPACT_ATOMS: atom_id res chain seq x y z
N GLN A 1 -13.51 25.15 -16.40
CA GLN A 1 -14.53 24.09 -16.23
C GLN A 1 -15.12 24.10 -14.83
N ILE A 2 -14.41 23.77 -13.76
CA ILE A 2 -15.01 23.84 -12.40
C ILE A 2 -15.48 25.24 -11.98
N ILE A 3 -14.73 26.29 -12.34
CA ILE A 3 -15.07 27.69 -11.99
C ILE A 3 -16.33 28.18 -12.71
N SER A 4 -16.59 27.73 -13.94
CA SER A 4 -17.84 28.09 -14.65
C SER A 4 -19.04 27.41 -14.00
N ASP A 5 -18.88 26.17 -13.57
CA ASP A 5 -19.97 25.36 -13.03
C ASP A 5 -20.31 25.77 -11.59
N LEU A 6 -19.31 26.18 -10.80
CA LEU A 6 -19.52 26.82 -9.49
C LEU A 6 -20.36 28.09 -9.59
N LYS A 7 -20.26 28.85 -10.69
CA LYS A 7 -21.08 30.06 -10.90
C LYS A 7 -22.54 29.75 -11.24
N LEU A 8 -22.85 28.53 -11.64
CA LEU A 8 -24.22 28.09 -11.97
C LEU A 8 -24.96 27.55 -10.74
N ILE A 9 -24.25 27.29 -9.63
CA ILE A 9 -24.87 26.86 -8.37
C ILE A 9 -25.72 28.01 -7.80
N PRO A 10 -26.96 27.72 -7.37
CA PRO A 10 -27.80 28.68 -6.66
C PRO A 10 -27.36 28.85 -5.18
N PHE A 11 -26.20 29.46 -4.94
CA PHE A 11 -25.73 29.74 -3.57
C PHE A 11 -26.66 30.66 -2.78
N TRP A 12 -27.52 31.43 -3.46
CA TRP A 12 -28.57 32.24 -2.84
C TRP A 12 -29.54 31.41 -1.98
N LEU A 13 -29.62 30.09 -2.18
CA LEU A 13 -30.41 29.21 -1.33
C LEU A 13 -29.88 29.18 0.11
N VAL A 14 -28.57 29.36 0.30
CA VAL A 14 -27.93 29.45 1.63
C VAL A 14 -28.35 30.74 2.35
N GLU A 15 -28.57 31.81 1.60
CA GLU A 15 -28.99 33.11 2.13
C GLU A 15 -30.48 33.16 2.50
N LEU A 16 -31.27 32.19 2.01
CA LEU A 16 -32.69 32.06 2.33
C LEU A 16 -32.96 31.26 3.62
N SER A 17 -31.95 30.57 4.15
CA SER A 17 -32.09 29.77 5.37
C SER A 17 -32.04 30.64 6.62
N ASP A 18 -33.08 30.54 7.45
CA ASP A 18 -33.16 31.26 8.73
C ASP A 18 -32.32 30.60 9.84
N ASP A 19 -32.04 29.29 9.73
CA ASP A 19 -31.19 28.55 10.67
C ASP A 19 -29.73 28.43 10.14
N PRO A 20 -28.72 28.81 10.93
CA PRO A 20 -27.32 28.71 10.53
C PRO A 20 -26.85 27.28 10.24
N ASN A 21 -27.40 26.25 10.91
CA ASN A 21 -27.00 24.86 10.64
C ASN A 21 -27.60 24.38 9.33
N GLU A 22 -28.83 24.76 9.02
CA GLU A 22 -29.48 24.48 7.74
C GLU A 22 -28.75 25.19 6.58
N ALA A 23 -28.37 26.45 6.76
CA ALA A 23 -27.58 27.22 5.80
C ALA A 23 -26.23 26.53 5.52
N LEU A 24 -25.53 26.12 6.59
CA LEU A 24 -24.26 25.41 6.47
C LEU A 24 -24.42 24.06 5.77
N ASN A 25 -25.44 23.28 6.14
CA ASN A 25 -25.70 21.99 5.51
C ASN A 25 -26.00 22.15 4.01
N THR A 26 -26.80 23.15 3.67
CA THR A 26 -27.14 23.49 2.28
C THR A 26 -25.90 23.88 1.48
N PHE A 27 -25.03 24.72 2.05
CA PHE A 27 -23.75 25.06 1.43
C PHE A 27 -22.86 23.84 1.20
N ILE A 28 -22.72 22.98 2.22
CA ILE A 28 -21.91 21.76 2.13
C ILE A 28 -22.41 20.84 1.03
N HIS A 29 -23.72 20.62 0.93
CA HIS A 29 -24.31 19.78 -0.12
C HIS A 29 -24.03 20.34 -1.52
N LEU A 30 -24.38 21.62 -1.75
CA LEU A 30 -24.18 22.27 -3.05
C LEU A 30 -22.71 22.26 -3.49
N PHE A 31 -21.80 22.50 -2.55
CA PHE A 31 -20.37 22.53 -2.84
C PHE A 31 -19.81 21.13 -3.09
N THR A 32 -20.18 20.15 -2.26
CA THR A 32 -19.67 18.77 -2.35
C THR A 32 -20.12 18.10 -3.64
N ASP A 33 -21.35 18.33 -4.10
CA ASP A 33 -21.85 17.75 -5.35
C ASP A 33 -20.99 18.15 -6.56
N ILE A 34 -20.57 19.42 -6.63
CA ILE A 34 -19.66 19.87 -7.69
C ILE A 34 -18.25 19.34 -7.47
N VAL A 35 -17.76 19.39 -6.23
CA VAL A 35 -16.43 18.87 -5.93
C VAL A 35 -16.34 17.39 -6.29
N ASP A 36 -17.35 16.56 -6.04
CA ASP A 36 -17.33 15.13 -6.36
C ASP A 36 -17.34 14.84 -7.87
N ILE A 37 -17.99 15.69 -8.68
CA ILE A 37 -17.95 15.57 -10.15
C ILE A 37 -16.54 15.82 -10.69
N TYR A 38 -15.82 16.79 -10.11
CA TYR A 38 -14.51 17.24 -10.60
C TYR A 38 -13.32 16.59 -9.89
N ALA A 39 -13.49 16.25 -8.63
CA ALA A 39 -12.56 15.47 -7.83
C ALA A 39 -12.83 14.01 -8.15
N HIS A 40 -12.26 13.56 -9.27
CA HIS A 40 -12.14 12.13 -9.54
C HIS A 40 -11.68 11.44 -8.26
N LEU A 41 -12.55 10.63 -7.66
CA LEU A 41 -12.25 9.85 -6.46
C LEU A 41 -10.94 9.13 -6.71
N LYS A 42 -9.85 9.67 -6.15
CA LYS A 42 -8.52 9.10 -6.36
C LYS A 42 -8.54 7.74 -5.68
N LYS A 43 -8.74 6.69 -6.47
CA LYS A 43 -8.66 5.31 -6.01
C LYS A 43 -7.21 5.04 -5.65
N PHE A 44 -6.87 5.19 -4.37
CA PHE A 44 -5.60 4.72 -3.87
C PHE A 44 -5.79 3.31 -3.32
N THR A 45 -4.93 2.40 -3.74
CA THR A 45 -4.86 1.07 -3.15
C THR A 45 -4.20 1.20 -1.80
N ILE A 46 -4.93 0.91 -0.72
CA ILE A 46 -4.31 0.66 0.59
C ILE A 46 -3.52 -0.63 0.43
N LYS A 47 -2.21 -0.51 0.21
CA LYS A 47 -1.32 -1.67 0.31
C LYS A 47 -1.42 -2.14 1.76
N ALA A 48 -1.89 -3.37 1.95
CA ALA A 48 -1.96 -3.99 3.27
C ALA A 48 -0.64 -3.79 4.03
N LYS A 49 -0.72 -3.73 5.37
CA LYS A 49 0.45 -3.59 6.27
C LYS A 49 1.63 -4.36 5.71
N LEU A 50 2.77 -3.66 5.57
CA LEU A 50 4.06 -4.22 5.18
C LEU A 50 4.16 -5.66 5.71
N ALA A 51 4.42 -6.62 4.82
CA ALA A 51 4.62 -8.02 5.17
C ALA A 51 5.30 -8.12 6.55
N PRO A 52 4.61 -8.57 7.61
CA PRO A 52 5.06 -8.31 8.98
C PRO A 52 6.37 -9.03 9.30
N TRP A 53 6.72 -10.06 8.52
CA TRP A 53 8.00 -10.77 8.60
C TRP A 53 9.16 -9.99 7.96
N LEU A 54 8.87 -8.94 7.18
CA LEU A 54 9.84 -8.13 6.45
C LEU A 54 10.28 -6.92 7.27
N THR A 55 11.12 -7.17 8.27
CA THR A 55 11.80 -6.15 9.06
C THR A 55 12.85 -5.39 8.23
N GLU A 56 13.25 -4.21 8.70
CA GLU A 56 14.34 -3.43 8.06
C GLU A 56 15.62 -4.25 7.92
N ARG A 57 15.94 -5.06 8.93
CA ARG A 57 17.09 -5.96 8.90
C ARG A 57 17.08 -6.93 7.71
N ILE A 58 15.92 -7.51 7.38
CA ILE A 58 15.79 -8.41 6.23
C ILE A 58 15.90 -7.62 4.93
N ARG A 59 15.36 -6.39 4.90
CA ARG A 59 15.48 -5.49 3.75
C ARG A 59 16.95 -5.14 3.47
N ASP A 60 17.74 -4.85 4.50
CA ASP A 60 19.17 -4.59 4.35
C ASP A 60 19.92 -5.81 3.80
N LEU A 61 19.58 -7.01 4.25
CA LEU A 61 20.17 -8.24 3.71
C LEU A 61 19.79 -8.48 2.25
N MET A 62 18.56 -8.14 1.86
CA MET A 62 18.12 -8.18 0.46
C MET A 62 18.90 -7.18 -0.39
N ASN A 63 19.11 -5.96 0.11
CA ASN A 63 19.90 -4.94 -0.56
C ASN A 63 21.36 -5.38 -0.74
N LEU A 64 21.98 -5.93 0.31
CA LEU A 64 23.35 -6.48 0.26
C LEU A 64 23.47 -7.62 -0.76
N ARG A 65 22.48 -8.53 -0.81
CA ARG A 65 22.43 -9.59 -1.82
C ARG A 65 22.37 -9.01 -3.23
N ASP A 66 21.54 -7.98 -3.45
CA ASP A 66 21.35 -7.39 -4.77
C ASP A 66 22.57 -6.59 -5.23
N ALA A 67 23.24 -5.89 -4.30
CA ALA A 67 24.55 -5.28 -4.54
C ALA A 67 25.61 -6.34 -4.90
N ALA A 68 25.69 -7.44 -4.16
CA ALA A 68 26.62 -8.53 -4.46
C ALA A 68 26.35 -9.20 -5.82
N LYS A 69 25.07 -9.29 -6.22
CA LYS A 69 24.68 -9.78 -7.55
C LYS A 69 25.14 -8.83 -8.65
N LEU A 70 25.00 -7.53 -8.44
CA LEU A 70 25.48 -6.52 -9.37
C LEU A 70 27.00 -6.59 -9.50
N GLU A 71 27.71 -6.75 -8.39
CA GLU A 71 29.16 -6.85 -8.37
C GLU A 71 29.65 -8.11 -9.09
N ALA A 72 29.09 -9.28 -8.78
CA ALA A 72 29.45 -10.53 -9.44
C ALA A 72 29.21 -10.52 -10.96
N LYS A 73 28.21 -9.76 -11.42
CA LYS A 73 27.97 -9.53 -12.86
C LYS A 73 29.02 -8.62 -13.48
N LYS A 74 29.48 -7.59 -12.76
CA LYS A 74 30.48 -6.65 -13.24
C LYS A 74 31.88 -7.28 -13.30
N SER A 75 32.27 -7.98 -12.23
CA SER A 75 33.60 -8.57 -12.09
C SER A 75 33.75 -9.87 -12.86
N GLY A 76 32.68 -10.67 -12.96
CA GLY A 76 32.70 -11.99 -13.60
C GLY A 76 33.44 -13.07 -12.80
N PHE A 77 34.03 -12.76 -11.65
CA PHE A 77 34.83 -13.71 -10.87
C PHE A 77 33.97 -14.69 -10.08
N LEU A 78 34.42 -15.95 -10.02
CA LEU A 78 33.74 -17.01 -9.26
C LEU A 78 33.65 -16.71 -7.76
N SER A 79 34.59 -15.95 -7.21
CA SER A 79 34.59 -15.49 -5.81
C SER A 79 33.36 -14.65 -5.50
N ASP A 80 33.03 -13.69 -6.36
CA ASP A 80 31.92 -12.77 -6.15
C ASP A 80 30.58 -13.48 -6.33
N TRP A 81 30.52 -14.44 -7.26
CA TRP A 81 29.40 -15.38 -7.35
C TRP A 81 29.26 -16.28 -6.11
N ALA A 82 30.35 -16.64 -5.44
CA ALA A 82 30.30 -17.39 -4.18
C ALA A 82 29.75 -16.51 -3.05
N VAL A 83 30.15 -15.24 -2.97
CA VAL A 83 29.61 -14.27 -2.00
C VAL A 83 28.11 -14.07 -2.23
N TYR A 84 27.68 -13.81 -3.46
CA TYR A 84 26.26 -13.69 -3.80
C TYR A 84 25.46 -14.95 -3.41
N ARG A 85 25.96 -16.15 -3.71
CA ARG A 85 25.28 -17.41 -3.35
C ARG A 85 25.11 -17.56 -1.83
N LYS A 86 26.13 -17.23 -1.05
CA LYS A 86 26.05 -17.23 0.43
C LYS A 86 24.96 -16.25 0.91
N LEU A 87 24.96 -15.02 0.41
CA LEU A 87 23.97 -14.00 0.79
C LEU A 87 22.55 -14.39 0.35
N ARG A 88 22.37 -14.93 -0.85
CA ARG A 88 21.08 -15.43 -1.35
C ARG A 88 20.52 -16.49 -0.41
N ASN A 89 21.32 -17.50 -0.06
CA ASN A 89 20.88 -18.59 0.81
C ASN A 89 20.56 -18.09 2.22
N TYR A 90 21.35 -17.14 2.74
CA TYR A 90 21.10 -16.53 4.03
C TYR A 90 19.78 -15.73 4.05
N VAL A 91 19.52 -14.91 3.03
CA VAL A 91 18.25 -14.17 2.89
C VAL A 91 17.05 -15.12 2.77
N VAL A 92 17.19 -16.23 2.05
CA VAL A 92 16.12 -17.25 1.94
C VAL A 92 15.85 -17.88 3.30
N LYS A 93 16.88 -18.24 4.05
CA LYS A 93 16.75 -18.78 5.41
C LYS A 93 16.06 -17.77 6.33
N MET A 94 16.55 -16.54 6.41
CA MET A 94 15.99 -15.49 7.27
C MET A 94 14.52 -15.19 6.97
N ASN A 95 14.13 -15.18 5.69
CA ASN A 95 12.72 -15.02 5.31
C ASN A 95 11.84 -16.19 5.74
N ARG A 96 12.35 -17.43 5.65
CA ARG A 96 11.62 -18.61 6.14
C ARG A 96 11.46 -18.53 7.66
N ASP A 97 12.54 -18.28 8.38
CA ASP A 97 12.53 -18.21 9.84
C ASP A 97 11.60 -17.10 10.35
N SER A 98 11.63 -15.92 9.70
CA SER A 98 10.78 -14.78 10.10
C SER A 98 9.30 -15.02 9.81
N LYS A 99 8.98 -15.70 8.70
CA LYS A 99 7.61 -16.16 8.42
C LYS A 99 7.15 -17.16 9.48
N THR A 100 7.98 -18.16 9.77
CA THR A 100 7.70 -19.18 10.80
C THR A 100 7.43 -18.53 12.15
N ILE A 101 8.26 -17.58 12.60
CA ILE A 101 8.06 -16.87 13.87
C ILE A 101 6.69 -16.18 13.92
N ILE A 102 6.28 -15.52 12.84
CA ILE A 102 5.00 -14.80 12.82
C ILE A 102 3.82 -15.76 12.76
N PHE A 103 3.85 -16.74 11.88
CA PHE A 103 2.77 -17.74 11.76
C PHE A 103 2.63 -18.62 13.01
N LEU A 104 3.72 -18.86 13.75
CA LEU A 104 3.68 -19.57 15.04
C LEU A 104 3.26 -18.66 16.21
N LYS A 105 3.46 -17.35 16.10
CA LYS A 105 3.11 -16.37 17.15
C LYS A 105 1.65 -15.94 17.09
N GLU A 106 0.93 -16.16 15.99
CA GLU A 106 -0.52 -15.93 15.94
C GLU A 106 -1.25 -16.95 16.83
N PRO A 107 -1.81 -16.57 18.00
CA PRO A 107 -2.77 -17.44 18.65
C PRO A 107 -4.08 -17.36 17.87
N SER A 108 -4.71 -18.51 17.65
CA SER A 108 -6.07 -18.65 17.11
C SER A 108 -7.00 -17.52 17.59
N THR A 109 -7.16 -16.50 16.76
CA THR A 109 -8.14 -15.43 16.97
C THR A 109 -8.90 -15.23 15.67
N GLY A 110 -10.02 -15.96 15.59
CA GLY A 110 -11.24 -15.51 14.93
C GLY A 110 -11.20 -15.36 13.41
N SER A 111 -11.69 -16.42 12.74
CA SER A 111 -12.18 -16.47 11.37
C SER A 111 -12.68 -15.16 10.74
N SER A 112 -12.29 -14.94 9.48
CA SER A 112 -13.20 -14.54 8.39
C SER A 112 -12.54 -14.84 7.04
N HIS A 113 -12.79 -16.05 6.53
CA HIS A 113 -12.89 -16.39 5.11
C HIS A 113 -11.89 -15.72 4.14
N ILE A 114 -10.62 -16.15 4.15
CA ILE A 114 -9.76 -15.98 2.97
C ILE A 114 -10.08 -17.14 2.03
N SER A 115 -10.87 -16.82 1.00
CA SER A 115 -11.15 -17.67 -0.16
C SER A 115 -9.87 -18.38 -0.64
N GLN A 116 -9.98 -19.68 -0.93
CA GLN A 116 -8.91 -20.59 -1.34
C GLN A 116 -8.30 -20.30 -2.74
N ALA A 117 -8.33 -19.05 -3.23
CA ALA A 117 -8.01 -18.71 -4.61
C ALA A 117 -6.56 -18.26 -4.88
N GLU A 118 -5.71 -18.03 -3.88
CA GLU A 118 -4.39 -17.38 -4.09
C GLU A 118 -3.16 -18.29 -3.93
N PHE A 119 -3.27 -19.59 -4.24
CA PHE A 119 -2.09 -20.46 -4.37
C PHE A 119 -1.98 -21.07 -5.77
N ARG A 120 -1.95 -20.21 -6.79
CA ARG A 120 -1.74 -20.62 -8.20
C ARG A 120 -0.43 -20.11 -8.80
N TRP A 121 0.69 -20.23 -8.07
CA TRP A 121 2.03 -19.92 -8.59
C TRP A 121 3.09 -20.98 -8.28
N LEU A 122 2.73 -22.27 -8.29
CA LEU A 122 3.69 -23.37 -8.41
C LEU A 122 3.10 -24.51 -9.24
N THR A 123 2.99 -24.29 -10.55
CA THR A 123 3.12 -25.31 -11.61
C THR A 123 3.68 -24.65 -12.86
#